data_AF-A0A3D9CWF6-F1
#
_entry.id   AF-A0A3D9CWF6-F1
#
_cell.length_a   1.000
_cell.length_b   1.000
_cell.length_c   1.000
_cell.angle_alpha   90.00
_cell.angle_beta   90.00
_cell.angle_gamma   90.00
#
_symmetry.space_group_name_H-M   'P 1'
#
loop_
_entity.id
_entity.type
_entity.pdbx_description
1 polymer ?
#
loop_
_entity_poly.entity_id
_entity_poly.type
_entity_poly.pdbx_seq_one_letter_code
_entity_poly.pdbx_strand_id
1 'polypeptide(L)'
;MKKLLLTILIVGLFSAHTVRGQERRTGNTATTQRSNTNSALRSGSAPSLSPSGTYQRQTTTTIPRASEWRTMNMDEKRSAVSNMSVKERSVFLQKMKENIAIDDLGIPEEKQDEFKSLFAEYQSNQKQIKEKFHSDKNFEKLSDEEATNRLNQSFDVGQQLLNNRKIYADKFLKILTPQQVLKLFQNEGKMRDKILDKKNDK
;
A
#
# COMPACT_ATOMS: atom_id res chain seq x y z
N MET A 1 -34.29 -12.21 26.11
CA MET A 1 -33.52 -10.99 25.71
C MET A 1 -32.03 -11.28 25.82
N LYS A 2 -31.35 -11.60 24.71
CA LYS A 2 -29.91 -11.93 24.70
C LYS A 2 -29.13 -10.64 24.39
N LYS A 3 -28.38 -10.13 25.37
CA LYS A 3 -27.49 -8.98 25.22
C LYS A 3 -26.24 -9.45 24.47
N LEU A 4 -26.02 -8.96 23.25
CA LEU A 4 -24.79 -9.20 22.50
C LEU A 4 -23.79 -8.11 22.88
N LEU A 5 -22.78 -8.47 23.67
CA LEU A 5 -21.63 -7.62 24.00
C LEU A 5 -20.75 -7.49 22.75
N LEU A 6 -20.73 -6.30 22.15
CA LEU A 6 -19.83 -5.96 21.05
C LEU A 6 -18.51 -5.46 21.63
N THR A 7 -17.56 -6.37 21.82
CA THR A 7 -16.19 -6.01 22.21
C THR A 7 -15.46 -5.41 21.01
N ILE A 8 -15.29 -4.09 20.99
CA ILE A 8 -14.45 -3.40 20.00
C ILE A 8 -13.00 -3.66 20.35
N LEU A 9 -12.38 -4.64 19.68
CA LEU A 9 -10.97 -4.95 19.81
C LEU A 9 -10.17 -4.00 18.92
N ILE A 10 -9.61 -2.95 19.52
CA ILE A 10 -8.63 -2.07 18.88
C ILE A 10 -7.31 -2.87 18.80
N VAL A 11 -7.11 -3.60 17.71
CA VAL A 11 -5.79 -4.19 17.40
C VAL A 11 -4.88 -3.05 16.95
N GLY A 12 -4.11 -2.50 17.88
CA GLY A 12 -2.87 -1.82 17.56
C GLY A 12 -1.87 -2.85 17.03
N LEU A 13 -1.61 -2.85 15.73
CA LEU A 13 -0.55 -3.65 15.11
C LEU A 13 0.80 -2.99 15.40
N PHE A 14 1.31 -3.17 16.62
CA PHE A 14 2.75 -3.10 16.88
C PHE A 14 3.27 -4.54 16.90
N SER A 15 3.79 -5.01 15.76
CA SER A 15 4.60 -6.22 15.75
C SER A 15 5.96 -5.90 16.36
N ALA A 16 6.09 -6.05 17.67
CA ALA A 16 7.39 -6.16 18.32
C ALA A 16 7.92 -7.58 18.05
N HIS A 17 8.93 -7.70 17.18
CA HIS A 17 9.70 -8.93 17.09
C HIS A 17 10.60 -9.03 18.33
N THR A 18 10.45 -10.12 19.06
CA THR A 18 11.35 -10.50 20.16
C THR A 18 12.75 -10.76 19.61
N VAL A 19 13.72 -9.99 20.10
CA VAL A 19 15.15 -10.18 19.88
C VAL A 19 15.61 -11.46 20.60
N ARG A 20 16.29 -12.35 19.89
CA ARG A 20 17.12 -13.40 20.48
C ARG A 20 18.55 -13.18 19.96
N GLY A 21 19.43 -12.77 20.86
CA GLY A 21 20.82 -12.45 20.56
C GLY A 21 21.63 -13.68 20.18
N GLN A 22 22.63 -13.47 19.32
CA GLN A 22 23.82 -14.30 19.29
C GLN A 22 25.06 -13.46 18.93
N GLU A 23 26.14 -13.84 19.58
CA GLU A 23 27.38 -13.11 19.80
C GLU A 23 28.30 -12.98 18.59
N ARG A 24 29.21 -12.02 18.75
CA ARG A 24 30.40 -11.67 17.96
C ARG A 24 31.24 -12.87 17.53
N ARG A 25 31.83 -12.77 16.32
CA ARG A 25 33.25 -13.11 16.13
C ARG A 25 33.89 -12.31 15.00
N THR A 26 34.99 -11.65 15.35
CA THR A 26 35.95 -10.92 14.51
C THR A 26 36.87 -11.85 13.72
N GLY A 27 37.34 -11.40 12.55
CA GLY A 27 38.46 -12.02 11.84
C GLY A 27 38.82 -11.29 10.54
N ASN A 28 39.92 -10.53 10.57
CA ASN A 28 40.65 -10.04 9.40
C ASN A 28 41.43 -11.19 8.72
N THR A 29 41.61 -11.13 7.39
CA THR A 29 42.92 -11.25 6.72
C THR A 29 42.82 -10.94 5.22
N ALA A 30 43.96 -10.55 4.67
CA ALA A 30 44.14 -9.85 3.41
C ALA A 30 44.63 -10.74 2.26
N THR A 31 44.73 -10.09 1.09
CA THR A 31 45.70 -10.32 -0.01
C THR A 31 45.38 -11.38 -1.07
N THR A 32 45.34 -10.96 -2.34
CA THR A 32 46.38 -11.23 -3.37
C THR A 32 45.79 -11.27 -4.79
N GLN A 33 46.29 -10.36 -5.66
CA GLN A 33 46.62 -10.44 -7.11
C GLN A 33 45.62 -11.14 -8.09
N ARG A 34 45.48 -10.78 -9.36
CA ARG A 34 46.52 -10.52 -10.38
C ARG A 34 45.86 -10.08 -11.71
N SER A 35 46.47 -9.08 -12.35
CA SER A 35 46.81 -8.95 -13.80
C SER A 35 45.78 -9.07 -14.94
N ASN A 36 45.84 -8.05 -15.83
CA ASN A 36 45.97 -8.07 -17.31
C ASN A 36 44.81 -8.66 -18.15
N THR A 37 44.43 -8.16 -19.34
CA THR A 37 44.98 -7.15 -20.27
C THR A 37 43.91 -6.85 -21.34
N ASN A 38 43.98 -5.64 -21.89
CA ASN A 38 43.42 -5.08 -23.13
C ASN A 38 42.94 -6.05 -24.24
N SER A 39 41.86 -5.65 -24.93
CA SER A 39 41.90 -5.35 -26.37
C SER A 39 40.64 -4.61 -26.82
N ALA A 40 40.82 -3.68 -27.74
CA ALA A 40 39.84 -2.73 -28.23
C ALA A 40 39.71 -2.84 -29.76
N LEU A 41 38.57 -2.39 -30.29
CA LEU A 41 38.28 -1.96 -31.68
C LEU A 41 38.16 -3.12 -32.71
N ARG A 42 37.31 -3.11 -33.75
CA ARG A 42 36.61 -2.05 -34.49
C ARG A 42 35.63 -2.66 -35.54
N SER A 43 34.68 -1.83 -36.00
CA SER A 43 33.98 -1.82 -37.32
C SER A 43 33.03 -2.98 -37.69
N GLY A 44 31.86 -2.75 -38.29
CA GLY A 44 31.24 -1.55 -38.86
C GLY A 44 29.89 -1.86 -39.52
N SER A 45 29.24 -0.78 -39.98
CA SER A 45 28.23 -0.70 -41.06
C SER A 45 26.79 -1.20 -40.83
N ALA A 46 25.90 -0.24 -40.58
CA ALA A 46 24.52 -0.21 -41.09
C ALA A 46 24.53 0.51 -42.47
N PRO A 47 23.49 0.50 -43.34
CA PRO A 47 22.06 0.43 -43.02
C PRO A 47 21.14 -0.34 -44.00
N SER A 48 19.92 -0.67 -43.58
CA SER A 48 18.77 -0.60 -44.48
C SER A 48 17.49 -0.31 -43.69
N LEU A 49 16.78 0.70 -44.18
CA LEU A 49 15.55 1.26 -43.64
C LEU A 49 14.37 0.40 -44.10
N SER A 50 13.47 0.06 -43.18
CA SER A 50 12.04 -0.08 -43.45
C SER A 50 11.26 0.19 -42.16
N PRO A 51 10.10 0.85 -42.24
CA PRO A 51 9.49 1.52 -41.11
C PRO A 51 8.75 0.47 -40.27
N SER A 52 9.35 0.05 -39.16
CA SER A 52 8.59 -0.54 -38.08
C SER A 52 7.67 0.55 -37.54
N GLY A 53 6.44 0.57 -38.07
CA GLY A 53 5.31 1.24 -37.47
C GLY A 53 5.28 0.82 -36.02
N THR A 54 5.84 1.68 -35.18
CA THR A 54 5.76 1.53 -33.75
C THR A 54 4.31 1.86 -33.48
N TYR A 55 3.45 0.85 -33.53
CA TYR A 55 2.21 0.88 -32.79
C TYR A 55 2.67 1.14 -31.35
N GLN A 56 2.67 2.42 -30.96
CA GLN A 56 2.45 2.78 -29.58
C GLN A 56 1.13 2.12 -29.24
N ARG A 57 1.22 0.87 -28.77
CA ARG A 57 0.16 0.21 -28.06
C ARG A 57 0.01 1.06 -26.81
N GLN A 58 -0.81 2.10 -26.91
CA GLN A 58 -1.50 2.67 -25.76
C GLN A 58 -2.28 1.49 -25.19
N THR A 59 -1.62 0.69 -24.36
CA THR A 59 -2.32 -0.22 -23.48
C THR A 59 -3.00 0.70 -22.48
N THR A 60 -4.19 1.18 -22.84
CA THR A 60 -5.20 1.57 -21.87
C THR A 60 -5.38 0.34 -21.00
N THR A 61 -4.60 0.26 -19.93
CA THR A 61 -4.70 -0.82 -18.95
C THR A 61 -6.00 -0.56 -18.23
N THR A 62 -7.08 -1.11 -18.79
CA THR A 62 -8.41 -1.06 -18.20
C THR A 62 -8.30 -1.64 -16.81
N ILE A 63 -8.65 -0.84 -15.81
CA ILE A 63 -8.60 -1.28 -14.41
C ILE A 63 -9.69 -2.35 -14.26
N PRO A 64 -9.33 -3.57 -13.84
CA PRO A 64 -10.28 -4.67 -13.76
C PRO A 64 -11.36 -4.37 -12.72
N ARG A 65 -12.54 -4.99 -12.87
CA ARG A 65 -13.55 -4.95 -11.82
C ARG A 65 -13.03 -5.66 -10.58
N ALA A 66 -13.54 -5.29 -9.40
CA ALA A 66 -13.04 -5.91 -8.18
C ALA A 66 -13.40 -7.41 -8.09
N SER A 67 -14.49 -7.86 -8.71
CA SER A 67 -14.78 -9.30 -8.88
C SER A 67 -13.70 -10.01 -9.70
N GLU A 68 -13.33 -9.47 -10.86
CA GLU A 68 -12.29 -10.02 -11.74
C GLU A 68 -10.92 -10.03 -11.05
N TRP A 69 -10.57 -8.96 -10.33
CA TRP A 69 -9.32 -8.91 -9.57
C TRP A 69 -9.26 -9.94 -8.44
N ARG A 70 -10.38 -10.19 -7.75
CA ARG A 70 -10.43 -11.19 -6.67
C ARG A 70 -10.18 -12.61 -7.19
N THR A 71 -10.56 -12.91 -8.43
CA THR A 71 -10.34 -14.24 -9.03
C THR A 71 -8.93 -14.44 -9.59
N MET A 72 -8.15 -13.37 -9.78
CA MET A 72 -6.79 -13.47 -10.32
C MET A 72 -5.81 -14.08 -9.30
N ASN A 73 -4.91 -14.94 -9.79
CA ASN A 73 -3.77 -15.44 -9.04
C ASN A 73 -2.66 -14.37 -8.93
N MET A 74 -1.57 -14.69 -8.20
CA MET A 74 -0.48 -13.74 -7.97
C MET A 74 0.30 -13.34 -9.22
N ASP A 75 0.50 -14.26 -10.15
CA ASP A 75 1.22 -13.99 -11.39
C ASP A 75 0.39 -13.12 -12.34
N GLU A 76 -0.92 -13.35 -12.40
CA GLU A 76 -1.88 -12.51 -13.14
C GLU A 76 -1.93 -11.09 -12.57
N LYS A 77 -2.07 -10.95 -11.24
CA LYS A 77 -2.05 -9.65 -10.56
C LYS A 77 -0.72 -8.92 -10.77
N ARG A 78 0.41 -9.64 -10.72
CA ARG A 78 1.74 -9.08 -10.97
C ARG A 78 1.90 -8.62 -12.41
N SER A 79 1.45 -9.43 -13.37
CA SER A 79 1.51 -9.11 -14.79
C SER A 79 0.63 -7.93 -15.16
N ALA A 80 -0.53 -7.77 -14.50
CA ALA A 80 -1.42 -6.63 -14.70
C ALA A 80 -0.78 -5.28 -14.35
N VAL A 81 0.19 -5.25 -13.44
CA VAL A 81 0.84 -4.00 -12.96
C VAL A 81 2.34 -3.92 -13.26
N SER A 82 2.90 -4.91 -13.95
CA SER A 82 4.36 -5.03 -14.18
C SER A 82 4.91 -3.91 -15.04
N ASN A 83 4.16 -3.51 -16.07
CA ASN A 83 4.56 -2.48 -17.04
C ASN A 83 4.17 -1.04 -16.61
N MET A 84 3.54 -0.87 -15.44
CA MET A 84 3.16 0.45 -14.93
C MET A 84 4.36 1.14 -14.27
N SER A 85 4.54 2.43 -14.55
CA SER A 85 5.40 3.31 -13.76
C SER A 85 4.92 3.40 -12.30
N VAL A 86 5.75 3.93 -11.41
CA VAL A 86 5.38 4.13 -9.98
C VAL A 86 4.11 4.98 -9.85
N LYS A 87 3.99 6.03 -10.67
CA LYS A 87 2.81 6.91 -10.67
C LYS A 87 1.56 6.19 -11.16
N GLU A 88 1.66 5.47 -12.28
CA GLU A 88 0.53 4.70 -12.82
C GLU A 88 0.10 3.60 -11.85
N ARG A 89 1.04 2.90 -11.23
CA ARG A 89 0.74 1.88 -10.22
C ARG A 89 0.05 2.48 -8.99
N SER A 90 0.44 3.68 -8.57
CA SER A 90 -0.23 4.39 -7.48
C SER A 90 -1.69 4.70 -7.82
N VAL A 91 -1.94 5.21 -9.04
CA VAL A 91 -3.30 5.50 -9.52
C VAL A 91 -4.12 4.22 -9.68
N PHE A 92 -3.52 3.16 -10.20
CA PHE A 92 -4.14 1.83 -10.31
C PHE A 92 -4.58 1.31 -8.94
N LEU A 93 -3.68 1.29 -7.96
CA LEU A 93 -3.98 0.81 -6.60
C LEU A 93 -5.07 1.65 -5.94
N GLN A 94 -5.08 2.96 -6.16
CA GLN A 94 -6.10 3.85 -5.64
C GLN A 94 -7.49 3.50 -6.19
N LYS A 95 -7.62 3.40 -7.51
CA LYS A 95 -8.87 3.03 -8.17
C LYS A 95 -9.32 1.60 -7.83
N MET A 96 -8.39 0.66 -7.66
CA MET A 96 -8.71 -0.68 -7.20
C MET A 96 -9.31 -0.69 -5.79
N LYS A 97 -8.80 0.14 -4.86
CA LYS A 97 -9.39 0.30 -3.53
C LYS A 97 -10.83 0.82 -3.60
N GLU A 98 -11.06 1.83 -4.44
CA GLU A 98 -12.38 2.41 -4.69
C GLU A 98 -13.36 1.35 -5.21
N ASN A 99 -12.98 0.61 -6.25
CA ASN A 99 -13.80 -0.44 -6.84
C ASN A 99 -14.11 -1.57 -5.84
N ILE A 100 -13.10 -2.02 -5.08
CA ILE A 100 -13.30 -3.03 -4.02
C ILE A 100 -14.27 -2.51 -2.95
N ALA A 101 -14.13 -1.25 -2.54
CA ALA A 101 -15.00 -0.66 -1.54
C ALA A 101 -16.45 -0.53 -2.04
N ILE A 102 -16.65 -0.07 -3.28
CA ILE A 102 -17.98 0.02 -3.92
C ILE A 102 -18.66 -1.36 -3.94
N ASP A 103 -17.96 -2.37 -4.43
CA ASP A 103 -18.46 -3.74 -4.50
C ASP A 103 -18.78 -4.30 -3.10
N ASP A 104 -17.84 -4.17 -2.16
CA ASP A 104 -17.99 -4.71 -0.80
C ASP A 104 -19.16 -4.04 -0.08
N LEU A 105 -19.41 -2.76 -0.33
CA LEU A 105 -20.45 -1.98 0.33
C LEU A 105 -21.78 -2.04 -0.41
N GLY A 106 -21.82 -2.54 -1.65
CA GLY A 106 -23.02 -2.54 -2.48
C GLY A 106 -23.51 -1.11 -2.76
N ILE A 107 -22.61 -0.22 -3.17
CA ILE A 107 -22.95 1.17 -3.46
C ILE A 107 -23.63 1.25 -4.83
N PRO A 108 -24.86 1.81 -4.91
CA PRO A 108 -25.59 1.89 -6.15
C PRO A 108 -24.94 2.91 -7.09
N GLU A 109 -25.08 2.70 -8.40
CA GLU A 109 -24.35 3.41 -9.45
C GLU A 109 -24.46 4.93 -9.33
N GLU A 110 -25.66 5.43 -9.02
CA GLU A 110 -25.96 6.85 -8.86
C GLU A 110 -25.23 7.52 -7.68
N LYS A 111 -24.69 6.75 -6.74
CA LYS A 111 -23.92 7.25 -5.58
C LYS A 111 -22.42 7.00 -5.68
N GLN A 112 -21.96 6.29 -6.71
CA GLN A 112 -20.57 5.85 -6.78
C GLN A 112 -19.59 7.01 -6.93
N ASP A 113 -19.93 8.03 -7.73
CA ASP A 113 -18.99 9.14 -7.97
C ASP A 113 -18.85 10.04 -6.75
N GLU A 114 -19.96 10.32 -6.05
CA GLU A 114 -19.94 11.00 -4.76
C GLU A 114 -19.15 10.21 -3.72
N PHE A 115 -19.35 8.89 -3.66
CA PHE A 115 -18.58 8.02 -2.79
C PHE A 115 -17.08 8.04 -3.11
N LYS A 116 -16.68 7.89 -4.38
CA LYS A 116 -15.27 7.90 -4.81
C LYS A 116 -14.59 9.20 -4.41
N SER A 117 -15.25 10.34 -4.64
CA SER A 117 -14.73 11.65 -4.26
C SER A 117 -14.48 11.74 -2.76
N LEU A 118 -15.49 11.39 -1.95
CA LEU A 118 -15.38 11.44 -0.49
C LEU A 118 -14.36 10.43 0.06
N PHE A 119 -14.27 9.25 -0.55
CA PHE A 119 -13.31 8.22 -0.16
C PHE A 119 -11.87 8.62 -0.49
N ALA A 120 -11.63 9.27 -1.63
CA ALA A 120 -10.33 9.83 -1.98
C ALA A 120 -9.93 10.96 -1.01
N GLU A 121 -10.86 11.86 -0.66
CA GLU A 121 -10.63 12.91 0.34
C GLU A 121 -10.23 12.31 1.70
N TYR A 122 -10.98 11.30 2.16
CA TYR A 122 -10.70 10.58 3.39
C TYR A 122 -9.30 9.95 3.40
N GLN A 123 -8.93 9.24 2.33
CA GLN A 123 -7.63 8.58 2.22
C GLN A 123 -6.47 9.57 2.13
N SER A 124 -6.67 10.69 1.42
CA SER A 124 -5.69 11.78 1.36
C SER A 124 -5.43 12.37 2.75
N ASN A 125 -6.48 12.68 3.50
CA ASN A 125 -6.34 13.23 4.85
C ASN A 125 -5.65 12.24 5.80
N GLN A 126 -5.98 10.95 5.71
CA GLN A 126 -5.27 9.94 6.48
C GLN A 126 -3.78 9.86 6.13
N LYS A 127 -3.44 9.96 4.84
CA LYS A 127 -2.05 9.96 4.38
C LYS A 127 -1.30 11.16 4.96
N GLN A 128 -1.86 12.36 4.86
CA GLN A 128 -1.27 13.58 5.42
C GLN A 128 -1.06 13.48 6.94
N ILE A 129 -2.00 12.91 7.68
CA ILE A 129 -1.85 12.69 9.13
C ILE A 129 -0.70 11.71 9.41
N LYS A 130 -0.64 10.60 8.66
CA LYS A 130 0.41 9.57 8.83
C LYS A 130 1.79 10.06 8.43
N GLU A 131 1.90 10.96 7.44
CA GLU A 131 3.18 11.54 6.99
C GLU A 131 3.83 12.44 8.05
N LYS A 132 3.05 12.96 9.01
CA LYS A 132 3.61 13.67 10.18
C LYS A 132 4.36 12.74 11.14
N PHE A 133 4.14 11.42 11.06
CA PHE A 133 4.84 10.45 11.88
C PHE A 133 6.10 9.96 11.18
N HIS A 134 7.26 10.18 11.80
CA HIS A 134 8.53 9.70 11.28
C HIS A 134 8.61 8.17 11.39
N SER A 135 8.60 7.48 10.25
CA SER A 135 8.64 6.01 10.19
C SER A 135 10.04 5.42 10.32
N ASP A 136 10.99 6.13 10.92
CA ASP A 136 12.38 5.67 11.02
C ASP A 136 12.46 4.40 11.86
N LYS A 137 13.01 3.34 11.26
CA LYS A 137 13.03 1.99 11.85
C LYS A 137 14.22 1.73 12.78
N ASN A 138 15.14 2.68 12.87
CA ASN A 138 16.36 2.54 13.69
C ASN A 138 16.09 2.92 15.15
N PHE A 139 15.14 2.25 15.79
CA PHE A 139 14.78 2.51 17.19
C PHE A 139 15.94 2.27 18.16
N GLU A 140 16.82 1.33 17.83
CA GLU A 140 18.00 0.97 18.64
C GLU A 140 19.06 2.08 18.73
N LYS A 141 18.97 3.12 17.90
CA LYS A 141 19.92 4.25 17.89
C LYS A 141 19.36 5.51 18.55
N LEU A 142 18.14 5.46 19.06
CA LEU A 142 17.50 6.59 19.72
C LEU A 142 17.97 6.66 21.17
N SER A 143 18.20 7.88 21.64
CA SER A 143 18.21 8.16 23.08
C SER A 143 16.83 7.93 23.70
N ASP A 144 16.79 7.76 25.02
CA ASP A 144 15.52 7.60 25.75
C ASP A 144 14.58 8.80 25.56
N GLU A 145 15.13 10.01 25.48
CA GLU A 145 14.38 11.23 25.23
C GLU A 145 13.76 11.22 23.82
N GLU A 146 14.54 10.89 22.78
CA GLU A 146 14.03 10.78 21.41
C GLU A 146 12.98 9.68 21.27
N ALA A 147 13.20 8.52 21.91
CA ALA A 147 12.25 7.43 21.93
C ALA A 147 10.93 7.84 22.62
N THR A 148 11.01 8.54 23.75
CA THR A 148 9.85 9.07 24.47
C THR A 148 9.08 10.09 23.63
N ASN A 149 9.80 11.01 22.97
CA ASN A 149 9.18 12.00 22.07
C ASN A 149 8.46 11.33 20.90
N ARG A 150 9.05 10.29 20.28
CA ARG A 150 8.40 9.52 19.21
C ARG A 150 7.17 8.75 19.71
N LEU A 151 7.23 8.20 20.92
CA LEU A 151 6.08 7.53 21.53
C LEU A 151 4.92 8.52 21.73
N ASN A 152 5.20 9.72 22.25
CA ASN A 152 4.19 10.76 22.43
C ASN A 152 3.58 11.21 21.09
N GLN A 153 4.41 11.44 20.07
CA GLN A 153 3.94 11.76 18.72
C GLN A 153 3.03 10.66 18.15
N SER A 154 3.26 9.39 18.48
CA SER A 154 2.41 8.29 18.04
C SER A 154 0.98 8.40 18.59
N PHE A 155 0.82 8.89 19.82
CA PHE A 155 -0.49 9.14 20.43
C PHE A 155 -1.21 10.31 19.73
N ASP A 156 -0.50 11.40 19.45
CA ASP A 156 -1.08 12.56 18.74
C ASP A 156 -1.57 12.19 17.34
N VAL A 157 -0.80 11.39 16.62
CA VAL A 157 -1.16 10.87 15.30
C VAL A 157 -2.36 9.93 15.40
N GLY A 158 -2.38 9.04 16.41
CA GLY A 158 -3.52 8.17 16.70
C GLY A 158 -4.81 8.97 16.95
N GLN A 159 -4.72 10.04 17.75
CA GLN A 159 -5.86 10.92 18.04
C GLN A 159 -6.33 11.68 16.78
N GLN A 160 -5.41 12.17 15.95
CA GLN A 160 -5.75 12.81 14.68
C GLN A 160 -6.46 11.83 13.73
N LEU A 161 -6.00 10.59 13.63
CA LEU A 161 -6.65 9.55 12.82
C LEU A 161 -8.05 9.22 13.34
N LEU A 162 -8.23 9.13 14.66
CA LEU A 162 -9.55 8.90 15.26
C LEU A 162 -10.50 10.07 15.00
N ASN A 163 -10.04 11.31 15.14
CA ASN A 163 -10.82 12.50 14.86
C ASN A 163 -11.21 12.57 13.38
N ASN A 164 -10.27 12.29 12.47
CA ASN A 164 -10.53 12.17 11.04
C ASN A 164 -11.61 11.12 10.77
N ARG A 165 -11.53 9.94 11.39
CA ARG A 165 -12.56 8.90 11.24
C ARG A 165 -13.94 9.36 11.70
N LYS A 166 -14.05 10.12 12.81
CA LYS A 166 -15.32 10.69 13.28
C LYS A 166 -15.91 11.66 12.25
N ILE A 167 -15.11 12.62 11.79
CA ILE A 167 -15.53 13.63 10.79
C ILE A 167 -16.05 12.94 9.52
N TYR A 168 -15.33 11.94 9.02
CA TYR A 168 -15.73 11.26 7.81
C TYR A 168 -16.85 10.26 8.01
N ALA A 169 -17.06 9.71 9.21
CA ALA A 169 -18.27 8.95 9.51
C ALA A 169 -19.51 9.81 9.26
N ASP A 170 -19.53 11.05 9.77
CA ASP A 170 -20.64 11.98 9.57
C ASP A 170 -20.85 12.33 8.09
N LYS A 171 -19.77 12.50 7.31
CA LYS A 171 -19.86 12.71 5.87
C LYS A 171 -20.40 11.48 5.14
N PHE A 172 -19.88 10.29 5.42
CA PHE A 172 -20.32 9.04 4.76
C PHE A 172 -21.77 8.70 5.11
N LEU A 173 -22.24 9.00 6.33
CA LEU A 173 -23.62 8.77 6.75
C LEU A 173 -24.65 9.56 5.94
N LYS A 174 -24.23 10.59 5.19
CA LYS A 174 -25.13 11.31 4.26
C LYS A 174 -25.45 10.51 3.00
N ILE A 175 -24.58 9.58 2.62
CA ILE A 175 -24.68 8.83 1.35
C ILE A 175 -24.80 7.32 1.54
N LEU A 176 -24.31 6.81 2.68
CA LEU A 176 -24.28 5.40 3.06
C LEU A 176 -25.11 5.14 4.32
N THR A 177 -25.57 3.91 4.48
CA THR A 177 -26.18 3.43 5.73
C THR A 177 -25.15 3.28 6.84
N PRO A 178 -25.55 3.33 8.13
CA PRO A 178 -24.63 3.05 9.24
C PRO A 178 -23.90 1.71 9.12
N GLN A 179 -24.55 0.66 8.61
CA GLN A 179 -23.97 -0.65 8.40
C GLN A 179 -22.87 -0.62 7.32
N GLN A 180 -23.09 0.12 6.24
CA GLN A 180 -22.08 0.35 5.20
C GLN A 180 -20.89 1.13 5.76
N VAL A 181 -21.12 2.18 6.56
CA VAL A 181 -20.03 2.96 7.20
C VAL A 181 -19.22 2.09 8.16
N LEU A 182 -19.88 1.25 8.97
CA LEU A 182 -19.19 0.28 9.82
C LEU A 182 -18.34 -0.70 9.01
N LYS A 183 -18.90 -1.26 7.93
CA LYS A 183 -18.21 -2.20 7.04
C LYS A 183 -17.01 -1.55 6.34
N LEU A 184 -17.14 -0.30 5.91
CA LEU A 184 -16.07 0.49 5.30
C LEU A 184 -14.87 0.56 6.23
N PHE A 185 -15.08 1.00 7.48
CA PHE A 185 -13.99 1.15 8.44
C PHE A 185 -13.41 -0.18 8.94
N GLN A 186 -14.21 -1.25 9.00
CA GLN A 186 -13.70 -2.59 9.33
C GLN A 186 -12.78 -3.16 8.23
N ASN A 187 -13.05 -2.81 6.97
CA ASN A 187 -12.32 -3.32 5.82
C ASN A 187 -11.04 -2.53 5.51
N GLU A 188 -10.92 -1.30 6.00
CA GLU A 188 -9.84 -0.38 5.65
C GLU A 188 -8.44 -0.94 5.94
N GLY A 189 -8.21 -1.45 7.17
CA GLY A 189 -6.94 -2.06 7.55
C GLY A 189 -6.61 -3.37 6.81
N LYS A 190 -7.63 -4.02 6.24
CA LYS A 190 -7.51 -5.28 5.49
C LYS A 190 -7.40 -5.07 3.98
N MET A 191 -7.57 -3.83 3.50
CA MET A 191 -7.69 -3.53 2.08
C MET A 191 -6.40 -3.80 1.30
N ARG A 192 -5.23 -3.58 1.92
CA ARG A 192 -3.94 -3.97 1.35
C ARG A 192 -3.88 -5.47 1.08
N ASP A 193 -4.37 -6.27 2.02
CA ASP A 193 -4.34 -7.73 1.92
C ASP A 193 -5.34 -8.21 0.85
N LYS A 194 -6.48 -7.52 0.66
CA LYS A 194 -7.42 -7.80 -0.44
C LYS A 194 -6.84 -7.52 -1.84
N ILE A 195 -5.90 -6.59 -1.94
CA ILE A 195 -5.29 -6.22 -3.22
C ILE A 195 -4.12 -7.15 -3.54
N LEU A 196 -3.27 -7.44 -2.55
CA LEU A 196 -2.03 -8.19 -2.72
C LEU A 196 -2.15 -9.68 -2.38
N ASP A 197 -3.29 -10.11 -1.84
CA ASP A 197 -3.65 -11.49 -1.50
C ASP A 197 -2.52 -12.33 -0.89
N LYS A 198 -1.85 -11.79 0.14
CA LYS A 198 -0.76 -12.46 0.87
C LYS A 198 -1.20 -13.68 1.71
N LYS A 199 -2.43 -14.18 1.53
CA LYS A 199 -3.02 -15.16 2.45
C LYS A 199 -3.00 -16.62 1.99
N ASN A 200 -2.42 -16.94 0.83
CA ASN A 200 -2.44 -18.32 0.32
C ASN A 200 -1.08 -19.06 0.30
N ASP A 201 -0.06 -18.58 1.02
CA ASP A 201 1.22 -19.31 1.21
C ASP A 201 1.38 -19.89 2.63
N LYS A 202 0.34 -20.53 3.17
CA LYS A 202 0.48 -21.42 4.33
C LYS A 202 -0.37 -22.67 4.18
#